data_AF-A0A9D1NB81-F1
#
_entry.id   AF-A0A9D1NB81-F1
#
_cell.length_a   1.000
_cell.length_b   1.000
_cell.length_c   1.000
_cell.angle_alpha   90.00
_cell.angle_beta   90.00
_cell.angle_gamma   90.00
#
_symmetry.space_group_name_H-M   'P 1'
#
loop_
_entity.id
_entity.type
_entity.pdbx_description
1 polymer ?
#
loop_
_entity_poly.entity_id
_entity_poly.type
_entity_poly.pdbx_seq_one_letter_code
_entity_poly.pdbx_strand_id
1 'polypeptide(L)'
;MRRKTVIVILLLSALALSALCLAACDRGSSEDDRPKDISRMVSAFYAGECEDFAVTFERGSKEEPFIADGKTTSVVDFSSLRVIPLRATEVSEISFTLAGAAGESVSGKLTAGTFGEFRAEVAAEFAPVKVTLTAGELTREIDLGDILSGCLSGYDAVEIARREFASRSDAEGQEGEQTREIFVKLITGDRTAYYYYVSFIGEGVDYWAVLLDPATGEVVSKR
;
A
#
# COMPACT_ATOMS: atom_id res chain seq x y z
N MET A 1 -31.06 -38.18 36.45
CA MET A 1 -30.94 -38.41 35.00
C MET A 1 -30.00 -39.60 34.76
N ARG A 2 -30.35 -40.55 33.88
CA ARG A 2 -29.54 -41.77 33.68
C ARG A 2 -28.18 -41.37 33.09
N ARG A 3 -27.08 -41.97 33.58
CA ARG A 3 -25.68 -41.69 33.15
C ARG A 3 -25.50 -41.65 31.63
N LYS A 4 -26.30 -42.43 30.90
CA LYS A 4 -26.36 -42.46 29.43
C LYS A 4 -26.90 -41.16 28.81
N THR A 5 -27.89 -40.53 29.42
CA THR A 5 -28.48 -39.26 28.96
C THR A 5 -27.50 -38.10 29.11
N VAL A 6 -26.68 -38.10 30.17
CA VAL A 6 -25.66 -37.07 30.41
C VAL A 6 -24.53 -37.15 29.36
N ILE A 7 -24.10 -38.36 29.01
CA ILE A 7 -23.06 -38.58 28.00
C ILE A 7 -23.53 -38.14 26.60
N VAL A 8 -24.80 -38.42 26.25
CA VAL A 8 -25.38 -38.01 24.96
C VAL A 8 -25.47 -36.48 24.85
N ILE A 9 -25.85 -35.80 25.93
CA ILE A 9 -25.91 -34.32 25.95
C ILE A 9 -24.50 -33.72 25.82
N LEU A 10 -23.51 -34.29 26.51
CA LEU A 10 -22.11 -33.84 26.42
C LEU A 10 -21.53 -34.00 25.00
N LEU A 11 -21.82 -35.12 24.33
CA LEU A 11 -21.40 -35.36 22.95
C LEU A 11 -22.05 -34.39 21.96
N LEU A 12 -23.35 -34.12 22.11
CA LEU A 12 -24.06 -33.11 21.29
C LEU A 12 -23.53 -31.70 21.52
N SER A 13 -23.18 -31.37 22.76
CA SER A 13 -22.61 -30.06 23.13
C SER A 13 -21.22 -29.87 22.52
N ALA A 14 -20.37 -30.91 22.59
CA ALA A 14 -19.03 -30.89 22.00
C ALA A 14 -19.08 -30.79 20.47
N LEU A 15 -20.02 -31.47 19.83
CA LEU A 15 -20.21 -31.41 18.37
C LEU A 15 -20.68 -30.01 17.91
N ALA A 16 -21.60 -29.39 18.66
CA ALA A 16 -22.06 -28.02 18.40
C ALA A 16 -20.94 -26.99 18.59
N LEU A 17 -20.08 -27.17 19.61
CA LEU A 17 -18.92 -26.31 19.84
C LEU A 17 -17.87 -26.45 18.72
N SER A 18 -17.63 -27.66 18.21
CA SER A 18 -16.71 -27.87 17.09
C SER A 18 -17.21 -27.27 15.78
N ALA A 19 -18.53 -27.23 15.55
CA ALA A 19 -19.11 -26.59 14.36
C ALA A 19 -18.95 -25.06 14.38
N LEU A 20 -18.99 -24.43 15.56
CA LEU A 20 -18.73 -22.99 15.73
C LEU A 20 -17.26 -22.62 15.51
N CYS A 21 -16.33 -23.53 15.84
CA CYS A 21 -14.90 -23.31 15.59
C CYS A 21 -14.50 -23.45 14.11
N LEU A 22 -15.27 -24.19 13.30
CA LEU A 22 -15.03 -24.36 11.86
C LEU A 22 -15.64 -23.25 10.99
N ALA A 23 -16.62 -22.49 11.51
CA ALA A 23 -17.20 -21.33 10.82
C ALA A 23 -16.36 -20.04 10.96
N ALA A 24 -15.28 -20.07 11.74
CA ALA A 24 -14.37 -18.94 11.94
C ALA A 24 -13.11 -18.99 11.06
N CYS A 25 -12.93 -20.05 10.28
CA CYS A 25 -11.76 -20.27 9.43
C CYS A 25 -12.14 -20.41 7.95
N ASP A 26 -12.90 -19.44 7.43
CA ASP A 26 -12.91 -19.16 5.99
C ASP A 26 -13.30 -17.69 5.75
N ARG A 27 -12.35 -16.80 6.00
CA ARG A 27 -12.30 -15.51 5.33
C ARG A 27 -11.16 -15.56 4.34
N GLY A 28 -11.32 -16.40 3.31
CA GLY A 28 -10.69 -16.13 2.04
C GLY A 28 -11.25 -14.81 1.55
N SER A 29 -10.53 -13.73 1.78
CA SER A 29 -10.83 -12.40 1.23
C SER A 29 -10.92 -12.51 -0.28
N SER A 30 -12.14 -12.52 -0.81
CA SER A 30 -12.38 -12.34 -2.23
C SER A 30 -11.96 -10.92 -2.62
N GLU A 31 -11.71 -10.67 -3.91
CA GLU A 31 -11.43 -9.31 -4.44
C GLU A 31 -12.47 -8.23 -4.05
N ASP A 32 -13.63 -8.64 -3.52
CA ASP A 32 -14.81 -7.84 -3.18
C ASP A 32 -14.82 -7.31 -1.72
N ASP A 33 -13.85 -7.69 -0.88
CA ASP A 33 -13.74 -7.20 0.51
C ASP A 33 -12.98 -5.86 0.65
N ARG A 34 -12.52 -5.26 -0.46
CA ARG A 34 -11.84 -3.97 -0.43
C ARG A 34 -12.84 -2.85 -0.08
N PRO A 35 -12.51 -1.95 0.85
CA PRO A 35 -13.32 -0.75 1.09
C PRO A 35 -13.50 0.05 -0.20
N LYS A 36 -14.76 0.29 -0.56
CA LYS A 36 -15.14 0.89 -1.85
C LYS A 36 -14.80 2.37 -1.95
N ASP A 37 -14.45 3.00 -0.85
CA ASP A 37 -14.08 4.41 -0.76
C ASP A 37 -12.57 4.63 -0.89
N ILE A 38 -11.76 3.59 -1.12
CA ILE A 38 -10.30 3.74 -1.26
C ILE A 38 -9.91 3.78 -2.74
N SER A 39 -9.53 4.96 -3.23
CA SER A 39 -9.06 5.19 -4.60
C SER A 39 -7.58 4.91 -4.79
N ARG A 40 -6.79 4.86 -3.71
CA ARG A 40 -5.40 4.36 -3.76
C ARG A 40 -5.00 3.73 -2.44
N MET A 41 -4.35 2.57 -2.53
CA MET A 41 -3.72 1.89 -1.41
C MET A 41 -2.30 1.49 -1.77
N VAL A 42 -1.34 1.76 -0.89
CA VAL A 42 0.00 1.14 -0.95
C VAL A 42 0.00 -0.11 -0.07
N SER A 43 0.45 -1.23 -0.62
CA SER A 43 0.51 -2.52 0.09
C SER A 43 1.94 -3.03 0.30
N ALA A 44 2.91 -2.56 -0.49
CA ALA A 44 4.31 -2.86 -0.28
C ALA A 44 5.19 -1.72 -0.80
N PHE A 45 6.30 -1.46 -0.12
CA PHE A 45 7.24 -0.41 -0.51
C PHE A 45 8.66 -0.84 -0.19
N TYR A 46 9.48 -0.92 -1.24
CA TYR A 46 10.88 -1.31 -1.13
C TYR A 46 11.76 -0.16 -1.61
N ALA A 47 12.81 0.16 -0.87
CA ALA A 47 13.70 1.25 -1.23
C ALA A 47 15.17 0.89 -1.00
N GLY A 48 16.02 1.53 -1.78
CA GLY A 48 17.47 1.43 -1.67
C GLY A 48 18.13 2.57 -2.41
N GLU A 49 19.39 2.84 -2.09
CA GLU A 49 20.16 3.87 -2.79
C GLU A 49 21.64 3.51 -2.87
N CYS A 50 22.32 4.14 -3.82
CA CYS A 50 23.77 4.17 -3.94
C CYS A 50 24.22 5.60 -4.23
N GLU A 51 25.49 5.81 -4.55
CA GLU A 51 26.02 7.15 -4.86
C GLU A 51 25.41 7.82 -6.11
N ASP A 52 24.82 7.03 -7.02
CA ASP A 52 24.33 7.51 -8.31
C ASP A 52 22.80 7.48 -8.43
N PHE A 53 22.11 6.59 -7.70
CA PHE A 53 20.68 6.37 -7.85
C PHE A 53 19.99 6.14 -6.50
N ALA A 54 18.77 6.67 -6.37
CA ALA A 54 17.79 6.22 -5.38
C ALA A 54 16.67 5.46 -6.09
N VAL A 55 16.28 4.32 -5.54
CA VAL A 55 15.30 3.41 -6.15
C VAL A 55 14.17 3.15 -5.18
N THR A 56 12.95 3.13 -5.72
CA THR A 56 11.74 2.71 -5.01
C THR A 56 10.94 1.74 -5.88
N PHE A 57 10.54 0.62 -5.31
CA PHE A 57 9.55 -0.28 -5.90
C PHE A 57 8.31 -0.29 -5.00
N GLU A 58 7.16 0.10 -5.57
CA GLU A 58 5.88 0.23 -4.87
C GLU A 58 4.87 -0.74 -5.47
N ARG A 59 4.07 -1.39 -4.62
CA ARG A 59 2.88 -2.15 -5.03
C ARG A 59 1.66 -1.67 -4.28
N GLY A 60 0.50 -1.85 -4.90
CA GLY A 60 -0.74 -1.42 -4.31
C GLY A 60 -1.90 -1.55 -5.27
N SER A 61 -2.97 -0.83 -4.96
CA SER A 61 -4.11 -0.64 -5.84
C SER A 61 -4.36 0.85 -6.07
N LYS A 62 -4.85 1.20 -7.25
CA LYS A 62 -5.18 2.57 -7.62
C LYS A 62 -6.40 2.59 -8.53
N GLU A 63 -7.15 3.67 -8.48
CA GLU A 63 -8.14 3.98 -9.48
C GLU A 63 -7.50 4.22 -10.86
N GLU A 64 -8.15 3.76 -11.92
CA GLU A 64 -7.71 3.96 -13.30
C GLU A 64 -8.91 4.27 -14.22
N PRO A 65 -9.05 5.51 -14.74
CA PRO A 65 -8.20 6.68 -14.46
C PRO A 65 -8.48 7.27 -13.08
N PHE A 66 -7.43 7.78 -12.42
CA PHE A 66 -7.60 8.50 -11.15
C PHE A 66 -8.23 9.89 -11.40
N ILE A 67 -9.33 10.18 -10.69
CA ILE A 67 -10.02 11.48 -10.73
C ILE A 67 -10.26 11.93 -9.30
N ALA A 68 -9.63 13.05 -8.90
CA ALA A 68 -9.79 13.61 -7.56
C ALA A 68 -11.14 14.36 -7.42
N ASP A 69 -12.25 13.64 -7.36
CA ASP A 69 -13.62 14.18 -7.29
C ASP A 69 -14.45 13.70 -6.09
N GLY A 70 -13.82 12.96 -5.17
CA GLY A 70 -14.52 12.40 -4.01
C GLY A 70 -15.17 11.05 -4.26
N LYS A 71 -15.07 10.47 -5.47
CA LYS A 71 -15.69 9.20 -5.83
C LYS A 71 -14.65 8.21 -6.32
N THR A 72 -14.67 7.02 -5.73
CA THR A 72 -13.85 5.92 -6.21
C THR A 72 -14.57 5.17 -7.33
N THR A 73 -13.90 4.97 -8.46
CA THR A 73 -14.38 4.16 -9.58
C THR A 73 -13.62 2.83 -9.68
N SER A 74 -13.19 2.43 -10.87
CA SER A 74 -12.52 1.15 -11.13
C SER A 74 -11.13 1.15 -10.53
N VAL A 75 -10.88 0.26 -9.57
CA VAL A 75 -9.57 0.08 -8.94
C VAL A 75 -8.86 -1.12 -9.56
N VAL A 76 -7.60 -0.91 -9.94
CA VAL A 76 -6.69 -1.93 -10.48
C VAL A 76 -5.46 -2.06 -9.59
N ASP A 77 -4.87 -3.24 -9.59
CA ASP A 77 -3.59 -3.45 -8.92
C ASP A 77 -2.46 -2.84 -9.76
N PHE A 78 -1.45 -2.32 -9.08
CA PHE A 78 -0.28 -1.74 -9.73
C PHE A 78 1.00 -2.16 -9.02
N SER A 79 2.08 -2.16 -9.80
CA SER A 79 3.43 -2.34 -9.33
C SER A 79 4.35 -1.47 -10.17
N SER A 80 5.10 -0.57 -9.52
CA SER A 80 5.90 0.43 -10.21
C SER A 80 7.31 0.51 -9.65
N LEU A 81 8.27 0.53 -10.56
CA LEU A 81 9.66 0.83 -10.27
C LEU A 81 9.95 2.28 -10.64
N ARG A 82 10.53 3.02 -9.71
CA ARG A 82 11.00 4.39 -9.91
C ARG A 82 12.46 4.52 -9.53
N VAL A 83 13.22 5.21 -10.37
CA VAL A 83 14.64 5.53 -10.16
C VAL A 83 14.82 7.04 -10.23
N ILE A 84 15.56 7.60 -9.28
CA ILE A 84 15.98 9.00 -9.28
C ILE A 84 17.50 9.04 -9.41
N PRO A 85 18.06 9.60 -10.47
CA PRO A 85 19.48 9.92 -10.54
C PRO A 85 19.85 10.94 -9.46
N LEU A 86 20.93 10.69 -8.71
CA LEU A 86 21.47 11.59 -7.68
C LEU A 86 22.54 12.52 -8.23
N ARG A 87 22.94 12.30 -9.48
CA ARG A 87 23.84 13.14 -10.27
C ARG A 87 23.18 13.42 -11.62
N ALA A 88 23.59 14.50 -12.27
CA ALA A 88 23.12 14.82 -13.60
C ALA A 88 23.41 13.65 -14.54
N THR A 89 22.41 13.26 -15.33
CA THR A 89 22.52 12.16 -16.30
C THR A 89 21.95 12.62 -17.63
N GLU A 90 22.60 12.23 -18.72
CA GLU A 90 22.16 12.53 -20.10
C GLU A 90 21.41 11.34 -20.72
N VAL A 91 21.23 10.24 -19.98
CA VAL A 91 20.52 9.07 -20.48
C VAL A 91 19.03 9.35 -20.58
N SER A 92 18.39 8.83 -21.62
CA SER A 92 16.93 8.90 -21.81
C SER A 92 16.21 7.62 -21.34
N GLU A 93 16.97 6.57 -21.03
CA GLU A 93 16.47 5.27 -20.60
C GLU A 93 17.44 4.61 -19.62
N ILE A 94 16.91 3.85 -18.66
CA ILE A 94 17.69 3.01 -17.75
C ILE A 94 17.17 1.58 -17.87
N SER A 95 18.03 0.62 -18.18
CA SER A 95 17.68 -0.80 -18.12
C SER A 95 17.75 -1.29 -16.68
N PHE A 96 16.83 -2.16 -16.29
CA PHE A 96 16.78 -2.73 -14.95
C PHE A 96 16.64 -4.25 -14.96
N THR A 97 17.12 -4.89 -13.90
CA THR A 97 16.75 -6.25 -13.47
C THR A 97 16.39 -6.20 -12.00
N LEU A 98 15.14 -6.48 -11.68
CA LEU A 98 14.64 -6.58 -10.31
C LEU A 98 14.68 -8.06 -9.90
N ALA A 99 15.22 -8.37 -8.73
CA ALA A 99 15.43 -9.75 -8.27
C ALA A 99 14.82 -10.02 -6.89
N GLY A 100 14.19 -11.19 -6.75
CA GLY A 100 13.68 -11.74 -5.51
C GLY A 100 14.70 -12.65 -4.80
N ALA A 101 14.41 -13.00 -3.55
CA ALA A 101 15.32 -13.82 -2.74
C ALA A 101 15.39 -15.29 -3.19
N ALA A 102 14.36 -15.82 -3.86
CA ALA A 102 14.29 -17.22 -4.30
C ALA A 102 14.69 -17.41 -5.77
N GLY A 103 15.35 -16.40 -6.38
CA GLY A 103 15.86 -16.45 -7.74
C GLY A 103 14.87 -15.94 -8.80
N GLU A 104 13.71 -15.41 -8.40
CA GLU A 104 12.80 -14.70 -9.30
C GLU A 104 13.45 -13.43 -9.83
N SER A 105 13.18 -13.11 -11.10
CA SER A 105 13.62 -11.83 -11.65
C SER A 105 12.71 -11.33 -12.75
N VAL A 106 12.70 -10.01 -12.92
CA VAL A 106 12.06 -9.34 -14.05
C VAL A 106 12.97 -8.22 -14.53
N SER A 107 13.13 -8.12 -15.85
CA SER A 107 13.95 -7.10 -16.48
C SER A 107 13.12 -6.23 -17.41
N GLY A 108 13.56 -5.00 -17.61
CA GLY A 108 12.89 -4.06 -18.48
C GLY A 108 13.65 -2.76 -18.62
N LYS A 109 12.94 -1.74 -19.08
CA LYS A 109 13.46 -0.39 -19.32
C LYS A 109 12.59 0.62 -18.61
N LEU A 110 13.22 1.59 -17.99
CA LEU A 110 12.59 2.75 -17.36
C LEU A 110 12.73 3.93 -18.31
N THR A 111 11.65 4.68 -18.51
CA THR A 111 11.64 5.89 -19.33
C THR A 111 11.69 7.13 -18.45
N ALA A 112 12.32 8.19 -18.95
CA ALA A 112 12.36 9.48 -18.26
C ALA A 112 10.94 10.05 -18.08
N GLY A 113 10.64 10.43 -16.84
CA GLY A 113 9.46 11.17 -16.44
C GLY A 113 9.68 12.68 -16.51
N THR A 114 8.72 13.43 -15.97
CA THR A 114 8.67 14.89 -16.10
C THR A 114 9.74 15.63 -15.28
N PHE A 115 10.16 15.06 -14.14
CA PHE A 115 11.02 15.73 -13.17
C PHE A 115 12.40 15.06 -13.04
N GLY A 116 12.86 14.40 -14.11
CA GLY A 116 14.17 13.73 -14.16
C GLY A 116 14.21 12.37 -13.47
N GLU A 117 13.09 11.90 -12.92
CA GLU A 117 12.95 10.51 -12.50
C GLU A 117 12.76 9.58 -13.69
N PHE A 118 13.04 8.30 -13.52
CA PHE A 118 12.73 7.25 -14.47
C PHE A 118 11.69 6.31 -13.87
N ARG A 119 10.71 5.87 -14.66
CA ARG A 119 9.62 5.00 -14.17
C ARG A 119 9.26 3.92 -15.17
N ALA A 120 8.74 2.81 -14.64
CA ALA A 120 8.01 1.80 -15.39
C ALA A 120 6.96 1.14 -14.48
N GLU A 121 5.87 0.67 -15.09
CA GLU A 121 5.06 -0.39 -14.48
C GLU A 121 5.78 -1.72 -14.69
N VAL A 122 5.88 -2.52 -13.64
CA VAL A 122 6.68 -3.74 -13.61
C VAL A 122 5.85 -4.85 -13.03
N ALA A 123 5.48 -5.86 -13.83
CA ALA A 123 4.76 -7.03 -13.35
C ALA A 123 5.70 -7.93 -12.51
N ALA A 124 5.84 -7.62 -11.22
CA ALA A 124 6.62 -8.38 -10.25
C ALA A 124 5.74 -8.86 -9.09
N GLU A 125 5.45 -10.16 -9.09
CA GLU A 125 4.62 -10.81 -8.07
C GLU A 125 5.42 -11.23 -6.82
N PHE A 126 6.72 -11.00 -6.80
CA PHE A 126 7.63 -11.33 -5.68
C PHE A 126 8.06 -10.07 -4.89
N ALA A 127 8.57 -10.28 -3.67
CA ALA A 127 9.22 -9.24 -2.87
C ALA A 127 10.66 -9.04 -3.36
N PRO A 128 11.01 -7.89 -3.96
CA PRO A 128 12.36 -7.69 -4.46
C PRO A 128 13.33 -7.38 -3.34
N VAL A 129 14.53 -7.94 -3.45
CA VAL A 129 15.64 -7.71 -2.51
C VAL A 129 16.80 -6.95 -3.14
N LYS A 130 16.84 -6.88 -4.48
CA LYS A 130 17.91 -6.22 -5.23
C LYS A 130 17.38 -5.70 -6.56
N VAL A 131 18.00 -4.62 -7.04
CA VAL A 131 17.89 -4.14 -8.41
C VAL A 131 19.27 -3.92 -9.02
N THR A 132 19.45 -4.35 -10.26
CA THR A 132 20.58 -3.98 -11.10
C THR A 132 20.12 -2.93 -12.09
N LEU A 133 20.79 -1.78 -12.15
CA LEU A 133 20.50 -0.70 -13.08
C LEU A 133 21.67 -0.52 -14.05
N THR A 134 21.35 -0.30 -15.33
CA THR A 134 22.32 0.03 -16.37
C THR A 134 21.90 1.30 -17.11
N ALA A 135 22.73 2.33 -17.01
CA ALA A 135 22.55 3.65 -17.61
C ALA A 135 23.80 3.99 -18.45
N GLY A 136 23.73 3.77 -19.77
CA GLY A 136 24.92 3.86 -20.62
C GLY A 136 25.96 2.82 -20.22
N GLU A 137 27.18 3.26 -19.89
CA GLU A 137 28.28 2.39 -19.41
C GLU A 137 28.25 2.14 -17.90
N LEU A 138 27.38 2.85 -17.17
CA LEU A 138 27.27 2.72 -15.72
C LEU A 138 26.35 1.57 -15.34
N THR A 139 26.87 0.59 -14.60
CA THR A 139 26.07 -0.45 -13.95
C THR A 139 26.20 -0.37 -12.43
N ARG A 140 25.06 -0.47 -11.74
CA ARG A 140 24.96 -0.46 -10.27
C ARG A 140 24.04 -1.57 -9.81
N GLU A 141 24.45 -2.26 -8.75
CA GLU A 141 23.56 -3.11 -7.96
C GLU A 141 23.19 -2.37 -6.68
N ILE A 142 21.91 -2.44 -6.32
CA ILE A 142 21.35 -1.74 -5.17
C ILE A 142 20.47 -2.73 -4.42
N ASP A 143 20.75 -2.95 -3.15
CA ASP A 143 19.90 -3.75 -2.27
C ASP A 143 18.64 -2.95 -1.92
N LEU A 144 17.50 -3.65 -1.88
CA LEU A 144 16.20 -3.07 -1.58
C LEU A 144 15.69 -3.60 -0.24
N GLY A 145 15.47 -2.69 0.70
CA GLY A 145 14.85 -2.99 1.99
C GLY A 145 13.34 -2.82 1.95
N ASP A 146 12.60 -3.73 2.59
CA ASP A 146 11.17 -3.58 2.84
C ASP A 146 10.94 -2.52 3.92
N ILE A 147 10.44 -1.37 3.51
CA ILE A 147 10.23 -0.20 4.38
C ILE A 147 9.02 -0.40 5.32
N LEU A 148 8.09 -1.28 4.95
CA LEU A 148 6.89 -1.57 5.73
C LEU A 148 7.02 -2.82 6.59
N SER A 149 8.21 -3.44 6.65
CA SER A 149 8.45 -4.61 7.47
C SER A 149 8.19 -4.31 8.95
N GLY A 150 7.24 -5.03 9.54
CA GLY A 150 6.83 -4.82 10.94
C GLY A 150 6.03 -3.53 11.21
N CYS A 151 5.65 -2.79 10.16
CA CYS A 151 4.82 -1.60 10.26
C CYS A 151 3.32 -1.93 10.22
N LEU A 152 2.50 -0.95 10.58
CA LEU A 152 1.06 -0.96 10.33
C LEU A 152 0.78 -1.06 8.84
N SER A 153 -0.36 -1.68 8.48
CA SER A 153 -0.82 -1.69 7.10
C SER A 153 -1.41 -0.33 6.70
N GLY A 154 -1.56 -0.09 5.41
CA GLY A 154 -2.27 1.10 4.93
C GLY A 154 -3.75 1.13 5.38
N TYR A 155 -4.38 -0.03 5.61
CA TYR A 155 -5.73 -0.08 6.18
C TYR A 155 -5.77 0.35 7.65
N ASP A 156 -4.78 -0.06 8.45
CA ASP A 156 -4.65 0.42 9.83
C ASP A 156 -4.46 1.94 9.87
N ALA A 157 -3.66 2.48 8.94
CA ALA A 157 -3.48 3.92 8.79
C ALA A 157 -4.79 4.65 8.43
N VAL A 158 -5.63 4.07 7.56
CA VAL A 158 -6.97 4.61 7.26
C VAL A 158 -7.84 4.64 8.52
N GLU A 159 -7.86 3.56 9.30
CA GLU A 159 -8.67 3.50 10.53
C GLU A 159 -8.18 4.46 11.61
N ILE A 160 -6.88 4.74 11.69
CA ILE A 160 -6.36 5.82 12.53
C ILE A 160 -6.87 7.18 12.01
N ALA A 161 -6.75 7.43 10.71
CA ALA A 161 -7.16 8.70 10.10
C ALA A 161 -8.68 8.96 10.22
N ARG A 162 -9.51 7.91 10.08
CA ARG A 162 -10.97 8.01 10.32
C ARG A 162 -11.29 8.45 11.74
N ARG A 163 -10.59 7.90 12.74
CA ARG A 163 -10.75 8.30 14.14
C ARG A 163 -10.30 9.73 14.38
N GLU A 164 -9.19 10.13 13.75
CA GLU A 164 -8.68 11.50 13.85
C GLU A 164 -9.67 12.54 13.28
N PHE A 165 -10.39 12.20 12.21
CA PHE A 165 -11.38 13.07 11.58
C PHE A 165 -12.83 12.77 11.92
N ALA A 166 -13.11 11.92 12.93
CA ALA A 166 -14.47 11.48 13.25
C ALA A 166 -15.43 12.65 13.47
N SER A 167 -15.03 13.66 14.25
CA SER A 167 -15.87 14.84 14.51
C SER A 167 -16.19 15.66 13.26
N ARG A 168 -15.29 15.66 12.27
CA ARG A 168 -15.48 16.40 11.01
C ARG A 168 -16.41 15.62 10.09
N SER A 169 -16.21 14.30 10.00
CA SER A 169 -17.10 13.39 9.29
C SER A 169 -18.53 13.43 9.84
N ASP A 170 -18.69 13.43 11.16
CA ASP A 170 -20.00 13.53 11.84
C ASP A 170 -20.72 14.85 11.53
N ALA A 171 -19.98 15.96 11.40
CA ALA A 171 -20.55 17.26 11.05
C ALA A 171 -21.05 17.26 9.59
N GLU A 172 -20.27 16.70 8.66
CA GLU A 172 -20.68 16.59 7.26
C GLU A 172 -21.90 15.67 7.10
N GLY A 173 -21.92 14.54 7.80
CA GLY A 173 -23.05 13.61 7.77
C GLY A 173 -24.39 14.21 8.23
N GLN A 174 -24.36 15.26 9.05
CA GLN A 174 -25.57 16.01 9.45
C GLN A 174 -26.05 16.99 8.36
N GLU A 175 -25.14 17.46 7.50
CA GLU A 175 -25.44 18.34 6.36
C GLU A 175 -25.79 17.55 5.08
N GLY A 176 -25.44 16.26 5.03
CA GLY A 176 -25.79 15.30 3.97
C GLY A 176 -24.76 14.17 3.86
N GLU A 177 -25.07 13.11 3.10
CA GLU A 177 -24.09 12.04 2.86
C GLU A 177 -23.03 12.53 1.85
N GLN A 178 -21.92 13.06 2.35
CA GLN A 178 -20.73 13.30 1.53
C GLN A 178 -19.83 12.06 1.58
N THR A 179 -19.75 11.33 0.47
CA THR A 179 -18.73 10.31 0.27
C THR A 179 -17.42 10.98 -0.08
N ARG A 180 -16.38 10.72 0.71
CA ARG A 180 -15.01 11.12 0.40
C ARG A 180 -14.24 9.91 -0.09
N GLU A 181 -13.49 10.06 -1.16
CA GLU A 181 -12.54 9.04 -1.58
C GLU A 181 -11.29 9.12 -0.71
N ILE A 182 -10.64 7.99 -0.49
CA ILE A 182 -9.50 7.84 0.40
C ILE A 182 -8.28 7.46 -0.44
N PHE A 183 -7.27 8.31 -0.35
CA PHE A 183 -6.00 8.14 -1.01
C PHE A 183 -4.92 7.85 0.02
N VAL A 184 -4.31 6.67 -0.07
CA VAL A 184 -3.21 6.24 0.81
C VAL A 184 -1.93 6.08 -0.01
N LYS A 185 -0.86 6.76 0.42
CA LYS A 185 0.45 6.67 -0.20
C LYS A 185 1.55 6.74 0.85
N LEU A 186 2.65 6.01 0.64
CA LEU A 186 3.86 6.20 1.42
C LEU A 186 4.67 7.37 0.84
N ILE A 187 5.00 8.36 1.66
CA ILE A 187 5.79 9.53 1.26
C ILE A 187 7.05 9.64 2.10
N THR A 188 8.07 10.28 1.54
CA THR A 188 9.33 10.60 2.23
C THR A 188 9.89 11.90 1.68
N GLY A 189 10.52 12.71 2.54
CA GLY A 189 11.25 13.92 2.16
C GLY A 189 12.76 13.71 2.06
N ASP A 190 13.30 12.76 2.83
CA ASP A 190 14.73 12.55 3.06
C ASP A 190 15.21 11.14 2.68
N ARG A 191 14.29 10.23 2.31
CA ARG A 191 14.53 8.80 2.03
C ARG A 191 14.95 7.97 3.25
N THR A 192 14.83 8.54 4.45
CA THR A 192 15.12 7.87 5.71
C THR A 192 13.91 7.76 6.61
N ALA A 193 13.05 8.78 6.60
CA ALA A 193 11.77 8.80 7.29
C ALA A 193 10.64 8.65 6.28
N TYR A 194 9.71 7.75 6.56
CA TYR A 194 8.57 7.45 5.71
C TYR A 194 7.29 7.65 6.50
N TYR A 195 6.27 8.19 5.82
CA TYR A 195 4.98 8.48 6.42
C TYR A 195 3.87 7.98 5.52
N TYR A 196 2.84 7.39 6.11
CA TYR A 196 1.57 7.25 5.41
C TYR A 196 0.94 8.62 5.27
N TYR A 197 0.76 9.06 4.03
CA TYR A 197 -0.13 10.14 3.67
C TYR A 197 -1.51 9.53 3.42
N VAL A 198 -2.46 9.83 4.30
CA VAL A 198 -3.87 9.43 4.15
C VAL A 198 -4.69 10.67 3.91
N SER A 199 -5.37 10.74 2.77
CA SER A 199 -6.19 11.89 2.37
C SER A 199 -7.63 11.48 2.13
N PHE A 200 -8.57 12.23 2.70
CA PHE A 200 -10.00 12.16 2.44
C PHE A 200 -10.36 13.28 1.48
N ILE A 201 -10.52 12.94 0.20
CA ILE A 201 -10.75 13.90 -0.89
C ILE A 201 -12.27 14.04 -1.09
N GLY A 202 -12.75 15.28 -1.13
CA GLY A 202 -14.11 15.62 -1.51
C GLY A 202 -14.15 16.28 -2.90
N GLU A 203 -15.25 16.95 -3.23
CA GLU A 203 -15.37 17.64 -4.51
C GLU A 203 -14.44 18.89 -4.59
N GLY A 204 -13.79 19.07 -5.74
CA GLY A 204 -12.98 20.25 -6.04
C GLY A 204 -11.63 20.28 -5.31
N VAL A 205 -11.44 21.26 -4.42
CA VAL A 205 -10.16 21.47 -3.70
C VAL A 205 -10.26 21.09 -2.22
N ASP A 206 -11.38 20.51 -1.80
CA ASP A 206 -11.61 20.18 -0.41
C ASP A 206 -11.07 18.79 -0.08
N TYR A 207 -10.12 18.74 0.86
CA TYR A 207 -9.54 17.51 1.33
C TYR A 207 -9.03 17.65 2.76
N TRP A 208 -8.99 16.53 3.46
CA TRP A 208 -8.39 16.41 4.79
C TRP A 208 -7.26 15.42 4.66
N ALA A 209 -6.16 15.66 5.37
CA ALA A 209 -5.05 14.73 5.28
C ALA A 209 -4.31 14.61 6.59
N VAL A 210 -3.76 13.42 6.84
CA VAL A 210 -2.83 13.15 7.92
C VAL A 210 -1.54 12.54 7.39
N LEU A 211 -0.46 12.87 8.08
CA LEU A 211 0.79 12.13 8.01
C LEU A 211 0.90 11.26 9.25
N LEU A 212 1.03 9.95 9.03
CA LEU A 212 1.13 8.95 10.07
C LEU A 212 2.49 8.27 10.01
N ASP A 213 3.13 8.09 11.16
CA ASP A 213 4.30 7.21 11.30
C ASP A 213 3.87 5.74 11.09
N PRO A 214 4.44 5.00 10.11
CA PRO A 214 4.01 3.63 9.80
C PRO A 214 4.28 2.63 10.92
N ALA A 215 5.30 2.85 11.76
CA ALA A 215 5.67 1.92 12.81
C ALA A 215 4.77 2.04 14.05
N THR A 216 4.36 3.27 14.36
CA THR A 216 3.66 3.60 15.62
C THR A 216 2.21 4.01 15.44
N GLY A 217 1.84 4.51 14.25
CA GLY A 217 0.55 5.12 13.98
C GLY A 217 0.40 6.54 14.54
N GLU A 218 1.48 7.17 14.98
CA GLU A 218 1.46 8.55 15.47
C GLU A 218 1.11 9.55 14.35
N VAL A 219 0.17 10.47 14.63
CA VAL A 219 -0.16 11.58 13.73
C VAL A 219 0.92 12.66 13.86
N VAL A 220 1.77 12.76 12.84
CA VAL A 220 2.89 13.72 12.79
C VAL A 220 2.45 15.08 12.28
N SER A 221 1.43 15.10 11.41
CA SER A 221 0.87 16.33 10.86
C SER A 221 -0.55 16.09 10.35
N LYS A 222 -1.38 17.13 10.32
CA LYS A 222 -2.75 17.07 9.78
C LYS A 222 -3.22 18.38 9.17
N ARG A 223 -4.18 18.29 8.26
CA ARG A 223 -4.90 19.41 7.61
C ARG A 223 -6.40 19.15 7.57
#